data_AF-A0A444V474-F1
#
_entry.id   AF-A0A444V474-F1
#
_cell.length_a   1.000
_cell.length_b   1.000
_cell.length_c   1.000
_cell.angle_alpha   90.00
_cell.angle_beta   90.00
_cell.angle_gamma   90.00
#
_symmetry.space_group_name_H-M   'P 1'
#
loop_
_entity.id
_entity.type
_entity.pdbx_description
1 polymer ?
#
loop_
_entity_poly.entity_id
_entity_poly.type
_entity_poly.pdbx_seq_one_letter_code
_entity_poly.pdbx_strand_id
1 'polypeptide(L)'
;MSTGVSCDTQGENYVFLADTPSHWCHIPTNANISDQWRNVSIPLEEVNGELQYSKCRRYSLGVIRNLSAMSYLPGVDVNVTEIKQERCLDGWEYSQETYISTIVTQWDLVCSNDWKIPLTSSVFYLGVLCGSFISGQLSDRYGRKAVLFGTMAVQTCFSVIQVFAPNWGAFCVLFFIVGMGQISNYVAAFVLGTEILGKSARVLYSTLGVCLFFAIGYMLLPLFAFCIRDWRMLQLALSVPGFLYIPLWWFIPESPRWLLSQGRVEEAEEILQEAARKNGIAAPTRIFEPGEVSDWASKRKQSHSILDLLRTKNICTMTIMFFAVWMTVSVGYFALSLNTPNLHGDPYLNCFFSAATEVPAYVVAWLLLRWFPRRYSMSATLFLGGVLLFFIHLVPPSLTVVSTALEMVGKFGITAAFSIVYVYTAEVYPTVVRNMAVGTCSMGSRLGSIISPYFIYLGTYDKYLPYILMGSLTILSGVLILLIPESFRVPMPETIDEMQIIKGLKPKMSSYNLQSPAEAE
;
A
#
# COMPACT_ATOMS: atom_id res chain seq x y z
N MET A 1 13.11 13.85 10.19
CA MET A 1 11.90 14.34 10.89
C MET A 1 10.76 14.56 9.90
N SER A 2 11.02 15.15 8.73
CA SER A 2 10.04 15.34 7.64
C SER A 2 10.03 14.24 6.56
N THR A 3 11.10 13.45 6.45
CA THR A 3 11.36 12.48 5.36
C THR A 3 10.28 11.41 5.10
N GLY A 4 9.46 11.04 6.10
CA GLY A 4 8.37 10.06 5.93
C GLY A 4 7.01 10.67 5.56
N VAL A 5 6.83 11.99 5.72
CA VAL A 5 5.52 12.64 5.59
C VAL A 5 5.18 12.98 4.15
N SER A 6 6.14 13.33 3.31
CA SER A 6 5.88 13.76 1.91
C SER A 6 6.11 12.66 0.88
N CYS A 7 7.00 11.71 1.15
CA CYS A 7 7.36 10.66 0.19
C CYS A 7 6.38 9.48 0.20
N ASP A 8 5.95 9.03 1.39
CA ASP A 8 5.11 7.83 1.52
C ASP A 8 3.60 8.13 1.44
N THR A 9 3.19 9.38 1.68
CA THR A 9 1.76 9.78 1.63
C THR A 9 1.22 9.94 0.22
N GLN A 10 2.05 9.92 -0.82
CA GLN A 10 1.59 10.16 -2.20
C GLN A 10 0.67 9.05 -2.72
N GLY A 11 0.88 7.81 -2.31
CA GLY A 11 -0.03 6.70 -2.63
C GLY A 11 -1.37 6.84 -1.89
N GLU A 12 -1.31 7.22 -0.61
CA GLU A 12 -2.49 7.40 0.24
C GLU A 12 -3.26 8.69 -0.07
N ASN A 13 -2.62 9.72 -0.65
CA ASN A 13 -3.26 10.95 -1.09
C ASN A 13 -4.30 10.70 -2.19
N TYR A 14 -4.12 9.62 -2.95
CA TYR A 14 -5.06 9.21 -3.99
C TYR A 14 -6.51 9.07 -3.47
N VAL A 15 -6.64 8.70 -2.20
CA VAL A 15 -7.92 8.58 -1.47
C VAL A 15 -8.75 9.86 -1.54
N PHE A 16 -8.11 11.03 -1.48
CA PHE A 16 -8.79 12.33 -1.59
C PHE A 16 -8.80 12.87 -3.02
N LEU A 17 -7.74 12.59 -3.81
CA LEU A 17 -7.65 13.05 -5.19
C LEU A 17 -8.72 12.41 -6.08
N ALA A 18 -9.07 11.16 -5.81
CA ALA A 18 -9.95 10.34 -6.62
C ALA A 18 -11.30 10.03 -5.97
N ASP A 19 -11.62 10.74 -4.89
CA ASP A 19 -12.93 10.60 -4.27
C ASP A 19 -14.03 11.08 -5.24
N THR A 20 -15.17 10.40 -5.19
CA THR A 20 -16.31 10.66 -6.05
C THR A 20 -17.39 11.38 -5.25
N PRO A 21 -17.47 12.74 -5.36
CA PRO A 21 -18.55 13.46 -4.70
C PRO A 21 -19.92 13.04 -5.26
N SER A 22 -20.97 13.34 -4.48
CA SER A 22 -22.34 13.16 -4.97
C SER A 22 -22.54 13.96 -6.25
N HIS A 23 -23.19 13.34 -7.23
CA HIS A 23 -23.31 13.88 -8.57
C HIS A 23 -24.62 13.48 -9.22
N TRP A 24 -25.04 14.29 -10.17
CA TRP A 24 -26.26 14.10 -10.96
C TRP A 24 -26.04 14.64 -12.38
N CYS A 25 -26.93 14.30 -13.32
CA CYS A 25 -26.78 14.76 -14.70
C CYS A 25 -26.85 16.30 -14.78
N HIS A 26 -25.95 16.91 -15.53
CA HIS A 26 -26.05 18.34 -15.85
C HIS A 26 -27.27 18.58 -16.75
N ILE A 27 -28.03 19.62 -16.42
CA ILE A 27 -29.16 20.08 -17.22
C ILE A 27 -28.73 21.40 -17.86
N PRO A 28 -28.59 21.46 -19.19
CA PRO A 28 -28.07 22.65 -19.82
C PRO A 28 -29.11 23.79 -19.76
N THR A 29 -28.64 25.03 -19.60
CA THR A 29 -29.50 26.22 -19.47
C THR A 29 -30.26 26.55 -20.75
N ASN A 30 -29.75 26.13 -21.90
CA ASN A 30 -30.38 26.27 -23.21
C ASN A 30 -31.50 25.24 -23.49
N ALA A 31 -31.79 24.33 -22.56
CA ALA A 31 -32.83 23.31 -22.74
C ALA A 31 -34.25 23.88 -22.89
N ASN A 32 -34.46 25.16 -22.52
CA ASN A 32 -35.72 25.88 -22.64
C ASN A 32 -36.92 25.12 -22.01
N ILE A 33 -36.68 24.57 -20.82
CA ILE A 33 -37.66 23.84 -20.00
C ILE A 33 -38.08 24.72 -18.82
N SER A 34 -39.33 24.57 -18.36
CA SER A 34 -39.80 25.24 -17.14
C SER A 34 -39.06 24.75 -15.88
N ASP A 35 -39.03 25.57 -14.84
CA ASP A 35 -38.38 25.24 -13.56
C ASP A 35 -38.96 23.99 -12.89
N GLN A 36 -40.26 23.76 -13.06
CA GLN A 36 -40.93 22.57 -12.52
C GLN A 36 -40.42 21.29 -13.19
N TRP A 37 -40.30 21.30 -14.53
CA TRP A 37 -39.72 20.20 -15.28
C TRP A 37 -38.22 20.02 -14.98
N ARG A 38 -37.50 21.10 -14.70
CA ARG A 38 -36.08 21.05 -14.31
C ARG A 38 -35.89 20.28 -13.00
N ASN A 39 -36.73 20.52 -11.98
CA ASN A 39 -36.62 19.87 -10.68
C ASN A 39 -36.93 18.36 -10.72
N VAL A 40 -37.72 17.92 -11.70
CA VAL A 40 -38.18 16.52 -11.83
C VAL A 40 -37.48 15.79 -13.00
N SER A 41 -36.56 16.45 -13.70
CA SER A 41 -35.86 15.89 -14.88
C SER A 41 -34.91 14.73 -14.55
N ILE A 42 -34.52 14.58 -13.29
CA ILE A 42 -33.65 13.52 -12.81
C ILE A 42 -34.49 12.58 -11.95
N PRO A 43 -34.55 11.27 -12.27
CA PRO A 43 -35.31 10.32 -11.49
C PRO A 43 -34.72 10.17 -10.09
N LEU A 44 -35.60 9.99 -9.10
CA LEU A 44 -35.22 9.62 -7.74
C LEU A 44 -35.20 8.09 -7.64
N GLU A 45 -34.10 7.55 -7.15
CA GLU A 45 -33.89 6.13 -6.88
C GLU A 45 -33.77 5.92 -5.37
N GLU A 46 -34.42 4.89 -4.85
CA GLU A 46 -34.27 4.50 -3.45
C GLU A 46 -33.01 3.66 -3.29
N VAL A 47 -31.98 4.23 -2.66
CA VAL A 47 -30.70 3.58 -2.41
C VAL A 47 -30.52 3.48 -0.90
N ASN A 48 -30.47 2.26 -0.37
CA ASN A 48 -30.33 1.98 1.07
C ASN A 48 -31.41 2.63 1.97
N GLY A 49 -32.64 2.81 1.45
CA GLY A 49 -33.77 3.40 2.19
C GLY A 49 -33.83 4.94 2.17
N GLU A 50 -32.95 5.59 1.42
CA GLU A 50 -32.99 7.03 1.17
C GLU A 50 -33.28 7.31 -0.32
N LEU A 51 -34.12 8.30 -0.59
CA LEU A 51 -34.37 8.79 -1.94
C LEU A 51 -33.21 9.67 -2.39
N GLN A 52 -32.49 9.24 -3.42
CA GLN A 52 -31.36 9.98 -3.99
C GLN A 52 -31.58 10.17 -5.50
N TYR A 53 -31.06 11.26 -6.06
CA TYR A 53 -31.08 11.44 -7.52
C TYR A 53 -30.27 10.35 -8.22
N SER A 54 -30.78 9.85 -9.34
CA SER A 54 -30.05 8.91 -10.20
C SER A 54 -28.76 9.55 -10.69
N LYS A 55 -27.65 8.87 -10.42
CA LYS A 55 -26.29 9.37 -10.68
C LYS A 55 -25.93 9.41 -12.17
N CYS A 56 -26.51 8.51 -12.96
CA CYS A 56 -26.07 8.23 -14.34
C CYS A 56 -27.16 8.36 -15.40
N ARG A 57 -28.40 8.61 -15.00
CA ARG A 57 -29.55 8.69 -15.90
C ARG A 57 -30.40 9.90 -15.59
N ARG A 58 -31.03 10.41 -16.65
CA ARG A 58 -32.06 11.45 -16.57
C ARG A 58 -33.21 11.10 -17.49
N TYR A 59 -34.35 11.74 -17.31
CA TYR A 59 -35.43 11.66 -18.30
C TYR A 59 -35.04 12.39 -19.59
N SER A 60 -35.54 11.90 -20.73
CA SER A 60 -35.14 12.44 -22.02
C SER A 60 -35.54 13.91 -22.17
N LEU A 61 -34.54 14.79 -22.31
CA LEU A 61 -34.78 16.23 -22.39
C LEU A 61 -35.58 16.62 -23.63
N GLY A 62 -35.47 15.85 -24.72
CA GLY A 62 -36.27 16.08 -25.94
C GLY A 62 -37.78 15.90 -25.68
N VAL A 63 -38.15 14.90 -24.87
CA VAL A 63 -39.55 14.65 -24.49
C VAL A 63 -40.02 15.72 -23.51
N ILE A 64 -39.24 15.99 -22.47
CA ILE A 64 -39.54 17.01 -21.45
C ILE A 64 -39.74 18.38 -22.09
N ARG A 65 -38.89 18.77 -23.04
CA ARG A 65 -39.00 20.04 -23.74
C ARG A 65 -40.31 20.17 -24.51
N ASN A 66 -40.77 19.10 -25.16
CA ASN A 66 -42.04 19.11 -25.88
C ASN A 66 -43.23 19.23 -24.92
N LEU A 67 -43.22 18.49 -23.81
CA LEU A 67 -44.24 18.56 -22.76
C LEU A 67 -44.29 19.94 -22.09
N SER A 68 -43.11 20.52 -21.81
CA SER A 68 -43.00 21.87 -21.26
C SER A 68 -43.50 22.93 -22.24
N ALA A 69 -43.28 22.76 -23.56
CA ALA A 69 -43.81 23.66 -24.57
C ALA A 69 -45.35 23.59 -24.66
N MET A 70 -45.94 22.44 -24.37
CA MET A 70 -47.39 22.25 -24.25
C MET A 70 -47.97 22.74 -22.92
N SER A 71 -47.15 23.30 -22.02
CA SER A 71 -47.55 23.77 -20.67
C SER A 71 -48.14 22.67 -19.77
N TYR A 72 -47.78 21.40 -20.00
CA TYR A 72 -48.17 20.30 -19.11
C TYR A 72 -47.35 20.33 -17.81
N LEU A 73 -48.01 19.99 -16.70
CA LEU A 73 -47.42 19.95 -15.37
C LEU A 73 -46.90 18.53 -15.02
N PRO A 74 -45.67 18.41 -14.51
CA PRO A 74 -45.11 17.13 -14.10
C PRO A 74 -45.87 16.56 -12.89
N GLY A 75 -46.25 15.27 -12.94
CA GLY A 75 -46.96 14.57 -11.86
C GLY A 75 -48.45 14.87 -11.74
N VAL A 76 -48.98 15.81 -12.54
CA VAL A 76 -50.42 16.12 -12.63
C VAL A 76 -50.95 15.71 -13.99
N ASP A 77 -50.41 16.30 -15.06
CA ASP A 77 -50.85 16.02 -16.44
C ASP A 77 -50.08 14.84 -17.05
N VAL A 78 -48.84 14.62 -16.59
CA VAL A 78 -47.95 13.59 -17.11
C VAL A 78 -47.32 12.83 -15.95
N ASN A 79 -47.45 11.49 -15.99
CA ASN A 79 -46.73 10.62 -15.08
C ASN A 79 -45.25 10.55 -15.47
N VAL A 80 -44.37 11.15 -14.67
CA VAL A 80 -42.96 11.34 -15.00
C VAL A 80 -42.22 10.00 -15.09
N THR A 81 -42.66 8.98 -14.35
CA THR A 81 -42.05 7.65 -14.38
C THR A 81 -42.18 6.94 -15.73
N GLU A 82 -43.15 7.32 -16.56
CA GLU A 82 -43.38 6.75 -17.89
C GLU A 82 -42.48 7.39 -18.97
N ILE A 83 -41.81 8.50 -18.65
CA ILE A 83 -40.91 9.17 -19.58
C ILE A 83 -39.67 8.31 -19.77
N LYS A 84 -39.28 8.13 -21.05
CA LYS A 84 -38.08 7.40 -21.41
C LYS A 84 -36.83 8.03 -20.77
N GLN A 85 -36.05 7.22 -20.08
CA GLN A 85 -34.76 7.62 -19.53
C GLN A 85 -33.65 7.56 -20.59
N GLU A 86 -32.69 8.47 -20.50
CA GLU A 86 -31.46 8.52 -21.28
C GLU A 86 -30.23 8.66 -20.34
N ARG A 87 -29.03 8.41 -20.88
CA ARG A 87 -27.78 8.66 -20.16
C ARG A 87 -27.52 10.16 -20.03
N CYS A 88 -26.72 10.59 -19.06
CA CYS A 88 -26.26 11.98 -19.01
C CYS A 88 -25.39 12.27 -20.25
N LEU A 89 -25.93 13.02 -21.22
CA LEU A 89 -25.21 13.37 -22.46
C LEU A 89 -24.47 14.71 -22.36
N ASP A 90 -24.97 15.62 -21.52
CA ASP A 90 -24.46 17.00 -21.38
C ASP A 90 -23.50 17.16 -20.18
N GLY A 91 -22.96 16.07 -19.65
CA GLY A 91 -22.06 16.06 -18.50
C GLY A 91 -22.76 15.90 -17.14
N TRP A 92 -22.03 16.23 -16.08
CA TRP A 92 -22.44 16.04 -14.68
C TRP A 92 -22.25 17.30 -13.86
N GLU A 93 -23.11 17.46 -12.86
CA GLU A 93 -22.92 18.43 -11.77
C GLU A 93 -22.52 17.66 -10.50
N TYR A 94 -21.54 18.21 -9.78
CA TYR A 94 -20.97 17.59 -8.58
C TYR A 94 -21.22 18.49 -7.37
N SER A 95 -21.55 17.88 -6.24
CA SER A 95 -21.64 18.59 -4.97
C SER A 95 -20.28 19.13 -4.54
N GLN A 96 -20.27 20.39 -4.11
CA GLN A 96 -19.10 21.08 -3.59
C GLN A 96 -19.07 21.15 -2.05
N GLU A 97 -19.84 20.30 -1.37
CA GLU A 97 -19.87 20.26 0.10
C GLU A 97 -18.53 19.78 0.68
N THR A 98 -17.99 18.67 0.16
CA THR A 98 -16.75 18.06 0.66
C THR A 98 -15.51 18.51 -0.12
N TYR A 99 -15.57 18.57 -1.44
CA TYR A 99 -14.42 18.91 -2.29
C TYR A 99 -14.75 20.07 -3.23
N ILE A 100 -13.75 20.87 -3.60
CA ILE A 100 -13.91 21.90 -4.63
C ILE A 100 -13.69 21.27 -6.00
N SER A 101 -12.63 20.46 -6.12
CA SER A 101 -12.32 19.73 -7.34
C SER A 101 -11.59 18.42 -6.99
N THR A 102 -11.89 17.35 -7.74
CA THR A 102 -11.16 16.08 -7.69
C THR A 102 -10.75 15.66 -9.11
N ILE A 103 -9.90 14.64 -9.26
CA ILE A 103 -9.58 14.11 -10.60
C ILE A 103 -10.83 13.52 -11.28
N VAL A 104 -11.79 13.06 -10.49
CA VAL A 104 -13.08 12.52 -10.97
C VAL A 104 -13.92 13.65 -11.54
N THR A 105 -14.06 14.77 -10.82
CA THR A 105 -14.83 15.92 -11.31
C THR A 105 -14.17 16.65 -12.48
N GLN A 106 -12.83 16.59 -12.59
CA GLN A 106 -12.08 17.28 -13.64
C GLN A 106 -12.21 16.60 -15.02
N TRP A 107 -12.34 15.26 -15.04
CA TRP A 107 -12.36 14.47 -16.28
C TRP A 107 -13.59 13.57 -16.41
N ASP A 108 -14.63 13.82 -15.61
CA ASP A 108 -15.89 13.08 -15.61
C ASP A 108 -15.70 11.55 -15.58
N LEU A 109 -14.97 11.08 -14.57
CA LEU A 109 -14.63 9.66 -14.39
C LEU A 109 -15.75 8.88 -13.69
N VAL A 110 -17.00 9.18 -14.01
CA VAL A 110 -18.20 8.55 -13.43
C VAL A 110 -18.94 7.70 -14.47
N CYS A 111 -19.89 6.88 -14.00
CA CYS A 111 -20.78 6.09 -14.85
C CYS A 111 -20.02 5.21 -15.85
N SER A 112 -20.07 5.47 -17.17
CA SER A 112 -19.35 4.64 -18.15
C SER A 112 -17.82 4.69 -18.05
N ASN A 113 -17.28 5.68 -17.32
CA ASN A 113 -15.84 5.89 -17.13
C ASN A 113 -15.36 5.54 -15.70
N ASP A 114 -16.24 4.99 -14.85
CA ASP A 114 -15.96 4.67 -13.45
C ASP A 114 -14.76 3.70 -13.27
N TRP A 115 -14.60 2.74 -14.17
CA TRP A 115 -13.48 1.79 -14.22
C TRP A 115 -12.09 2.46 -14.31
N LYS A 116 -12.01 3.72 -14.74
CA LYS A 116 -10.75 4.47 -14.80
C LYS A 116 -10.20 4.80 -13.42
N ILE A 117 -11.07 4.94 -12.41
CA ILE A 117 -10.67 5.24 -11.03
C ILE A 117 -9.79 4.12 -10.45
N PRO A 118 -10.22 2.83 -10.37
CA PRO A 118 -9.38 1.76 -9.84
C PRO A 118 -8.16 1.48 -10.72
N LEU A 119 -8.27 1.69 -12.05
CA LEU A 119 -7.12 1.55 -12.94
C LEU A 119 -6.02 2.57 -12.63
N THR A 120 -6.37 3.81 -12.30
CA THR A 120 -5.38 4.86 -12.01
C THR A 120 -4.55 4.52 -10.76
N SER A 121 -5.17 4.03 -9.68
CA SER A 121 -4.45 3.51 -8.51
C SER A 121 -3.59 2.29 -8.87
N SER A 122 -4.12 1.38 -9.69
CA SER A 122 -3.42 0.17 -10.12
C SER A 122 -2.15 0.51 -10.92
N VAL A 123 -2.21 1.54 -11.77
CA VAL A 123 -1.06 2.06 -12.52
C VAL A 123 0.01 2.62 -11.59
N PHE A 124 -0.36 3.32 -10.52
CA PHE A 124 0.60 3.77 -9.50
C PHE A 124 1.31 2.57 -8.84
N TYR A 125 0.55 1.55 -8.39
CA TYR A 125 1.14 0.37 -7.77
C TYR A 125 1.96 -0.49 -8.75
N LEU A 126 1.64 -0.46 -10.04
CA LEU A 126 2.49 -1.06 -11.07
C LEU A 126 3.82 -0.30 -11.17
N GLY A 127 3.78 1.03 -11.10
CA GLY A 127 4.97 1.88 -10.98
C GLY A 127 5.82 1.50 -9.77
N VAL A 128 5.19 1.33 -8.60
CA VAL A 128 5.83 0.82 -7.37
C VAL A 128 6.51 -0.53 -7.62
N LEU A 129 5.83 -1.51 -8.23
CA LEU A 129 6.44 -2.81 -8.55
C LEU A 129 7.70 -2.65 -9.42
N CYS A 130 7.60 -1.93 -10.53
CA CYS A 130 8.73 -1.69 -11.44
C CYS A 130 9.88 -0.93 -10.76
N GLY A 131 9.54 0.10 -9.97
CA GLY A 131 10.50 0.91 -9.22
C GLY A 131 11.32 0.09 -8.24
N SER A 132 10.68 -0.87 -7.54
CA SER A 132 11.38 -1.73 -6.58
C SER A 132 12.45 -2.62 -7.24
N PHE A 133 12.19 -3.11 -8.45
CA PHE A 133 13.15 -3.93 -9.20
C PHE A 133 14.31 -3.10 -9.75
N ILE A 134 13.99 -1.95 -10.36
CA ILE A 134 14.99 -1.07 -10.98
C ILE A 134 15.89 -0.43 -9.92
N SER A 135 15.31 0.11 -8.86
CA SER A 135 16.08 0.78 -7.81
C SER A 135 17.00 -0.16 -7.05
N GLY A 136 16.60 -1.41 -6.79
CA GLY A 136 17.49 -2.39 -6.15
C GLY A 136 18.79 -2.58 -6.94
N GLN A 137 18.67 -2.83 -8.26
CA GLN A 137 19.83 -3.00 -9.14
C GLN A 137 20.67 -1.72 -9.27
N LEU A 138 20.02 -0.57 -9.42
CA LEU A 138 20.72 0.71 -9.48
C LEU A 138 21.45 1.01 -8.17
N SER A 139 20.83 0.68 -7.03
CA SER A 139 21.37 0.97 -5.70
C SER A 139 22.60 0.11 -5.42
N ASP A 140 22.60 -1.14 -5.87
CA ASP A 140 23.77 -2.02 -5.77
C ASP A 140 24.94 -1.55 -6.65
N ARG A 141 24.64 -0.97 -7.83
CA ARG A 141 25.64 -0.56 -8.82
C ARG A 141 26.20 0.85 -8.61
N TYR A 142 25.34 1.83 -8.32
CA TYR A 142 25.67 3.25 -8.27
C TYR A 142 25.76 3.81 -6.84
N GLY A 143 25.39 3.03 -5.82
CA GLY A 143 25.43 3.44 -4.43
C GLY A 143 24.04 3.75 -3.87
N ARG A 144 23.91 3.65 -2.54
CA ARG A 144 22.64 3.83 -1.84
C ARG A 144 22.22 5.29 -1.82
N LYS A 145 23.15 6.19 -1.52
CA LYS A 145 22.92 7.64 -1.47
C LYS A 145 22.52 8.20 -2.83
N ALA A 146 23.26 7.88 -3.89
CA ALA A 146 22.98 8.40 -5.23
C ALA A 146 21.58 8.02 -5.71
N VAL A 147 21.18 6.76 -5.50
CA VAL A 147 19.84 6.29 -5.87
C VAL A 147 18.77 6.96 -5.01
N LEU A 148 18.94 7.04 -3.69
CA LEU A 148 17.97 7.68 -2.80
C LEU A 148 17.62 9.10 -3.24
N PHE A 149 18.62 9.96 -3.45
CA PHE A 149 18.38 11.35 -3.84
C PHE A 149 17.93 11.48 -5.29
N GLY A 150 18.41 10.61 -6.19
CA GLY A 150 17.95 10.56 -7.57
C GLY A 150 16.47 10.23 -7.66
N THR A 151 16.00 9.22 -6.92
CA THR A 151 14.60 8.81 -6.90
C THR A 151 13.71 9.80 -6.14
N MET A 152 14.23 10.50 -5.12
CA MET A 152 13.55 11.63 -4.47
C MET A 152 13.34 12.80 -5.43
N ALA A 153 14.36 13.14 -6.22
CA ALA A 153 14.26 14.20 -7.23
C ALA A 153 13.26 13.83 -8.32
N VAL A 154 13.32 12.61 -8.85
CA VAL A 154 12.33 12.11 -9.82
C VAL A 154 10.93 12.16 -9.22
N GLN A 155 10.71 11.59 -8.04
CA GLN A 155 9.38 11.61 -7.42
C GLN A 155 8.87 13.04 -7.25
N THR A 156 9.66 13.94 -6.67
CA THR A 156 9.24 15.32 -6.39
C THR A 156 8.94 16.10 -7.66
N CYS A 157 9.85 16.08 -8.65
CA CYS A 157 9.67 16.81 -9.91
C CYS A 157 8.46 16.29 -10.69
N PHE A 158 8.31 14.97 -10.84
CA PHE A 158 7.20 14.40 -11.59
C PHE A 158 5.86 14.59 -10.85
N SER A 159 5.85 14.63 -9.52
CA SER A 159 4.63 14.94 -8.74
C SER A 159 4.19 16.40 -8.95
N VAL A 160 5.11 17.34 -9.07
CA VAL A 160 4.77 18.74 -9.42
C VAL A 160 4.29 18.84 -10.87
N ILE A 161 4.94 18.15 -11.81
CA ILE A 161 4.51 18.12 -13.21
C ILE A 161 3.11 17.51 -13.35
N GLN A 162 2.79 16.49 -12.55
CA GLN A 162 1.48 15.84 -12.51
C GLN A 162 0.33 16.79 -12.20
N VAL A 163 0.56 17.83 -11.40
CA VAL A 163 -0.44 18.88 -11.09
C VAL A 163 -0.93 19.58 -12.35
N PHE A 164 -0.09 19.65 -13.40
CA PHE A 164 -0.40 20.31 -14.67
C PHE A 164 -0.89 19.35 -15.75
N ALA A 165 -1.23 18.11 -15.41
CA ALA A 165 -1.71 17.14 -16.38
C ALA A 165 -2.97 17.65 -17.12
N PRO A 166 -2.96 17.68 -18.48
CA PRO A 166 -4.09 18.20 -19.27
C PRO A 166 -5.23 17.18 -19.40
N ASN A 167 -4.92 15.89 -19.36
CA ASN A 167 -5.88 14.81 -19.48
C ASN A 167 -5.52 13.62 -18.59
N TRP A 168 -6.48 12.72 -18.40
CA TRP A 168 -6.34 11.52 -17.57
C TRP A 168 -5.16 10.62 -17.98
N GLY A 169 -4.90 10.44 -19.28
CA GLY A 169 -3.81 9.60 -19.76
C GLY A 169 -2.43 10.14 -19.35
N ALA A 170 -2.22 11.45 -19.52
CA ALA A 170 -1.00 12.11 -19.07
C ALA A 170 -0.82 12.01 -17.55
N PHE A 171 -1.91 12.15 -16.78
CA PHE A 171 -1.88 11.95 -15.34
C PHE A 171 -1.44 10.55 -14.96
N CYS A 172 -1.99 9.50 -15.58
CA CYS A 172 -1.62 8.11 -15.31
C CYS A 172 -0.14 7.81 -15.59
N VAL A 173 0.42 8.33 -16.70
CA VAL A 173 1.85 8.13 -17.03
C VAL A 173 2.75 8.80 -15.99
N LEU A 174 2.42 10.03 -15.59
CA LEU A 174 3.18 10.74 -14.55
C LEU A 174 3.03 10.02 -13.20
N PHE A 175 1.84 9.53 -12.88
CA PHE A 175 1.56 8.83 -11.63
C PHE A 175 2.28 7.48 -11.54
N PHE A 176 2.45 6.78 -12.66
CA PHE A 176 3.32 5.60 -12.75
C PHE A 176 4.78 5.93 -12.38
N ILE A 177 5.33 7.03 -12.92
CA ILE A 177 6.71 7.46 -12.65
C ILE A 177 6.87 7.88 -11.17
N VAL A 178 5.87 8.58 -10.62
CA VAL A 178 5.84 8.93 -9.18
C VAL A 178 5.84 7.66 -8.32
N GLY A 179 5.03 6.65 -8.68
CA GLY A 179 5.01 5.35 -8.02
C GLY A 179 6.36 4.63 -8.06
N MET A 180 7.08 4.69 -9.19
CA MET A 180 8.43 4.14 -9.29
C MET A 180 9.40 4.80 -8.31
N GLY A 181 9.31 6.12 -8.12
CA GLY A 181 10.13 6.87 -7.18
C GLY A 181 9.84 6.53 -5.71
N GLN A 182 8.55 6.36 -5.36
CA GLN A 182 8.12 6.21 -3.97
C GLN A 182 8.77 5.03 -3.25
N ILE A 183 8.63 3.81 -3.79
CA ILE A 183 9.18 2.64 -3.11
C ILE A 183 10.71 2.64 -3.10
N SER A 184 11.30 3.23 -4.15
CA SER A 184 12.75 3.31 -4.29
C SER A 184 13.34 4.18 -3.18
N ASN A 185 12.64 5.26 -2.81
CA ASN A 185 13.01 6.11 -1.69
C ASN A 185 12.94 5.36 -0.36
N TYR A 186 11.85 4.63 -0.11
CA TYR A 186 11.70 3.82 1.10
C TYR A 186 12.83 2.78 1.22
N VAL A 187 13.06 1.98 0.17
CA VAL A 187 14.05 0.88 0.20
C VAL A 187 15.46 1.43 0.33
N ALA A 188 15.83 2.45 -0.47
CA ALA A 188 17.17 3.02 -0.42
C ALA A 188 17.45 3.70 0.93
N ALA A 189 16.47 4.43 1.49
CA ALA A 189 16.60 5.05 2.82
C ALA A 189 16.76 4.00 3.92
N PHE A 190 15.91 2.97 3.89
CA PHE A 190 15.95 1.88 4.87
C PHE A 190 17.31 1.19 4.86
N VAL A 191 17.79 0.76 3.69
CA VAL A 191 19.09 0.08 3.55
C VAL A 191 20.24 0.99 4.02
N LEU A 192 20.30 2.23 3.51
CA LEU A 192 21.34 3.19 3.88
C LEU A 192 21.36 3.44 5.41
N GLY A 193 20.20 3.61 6.02
CA GLY A 193 20.09 3.79 7.48
C GLY A 193 20.60 2.57 8.23
N THR A 194 20.28 1.36 7.80
CA THR A 194 20.81 0.14 8.44
C THR A 194 22.32 -0.04 8.24
N GLU A 195 22.88 0.40 7.12
CA GLU A 195 24.30 0.25 6.83
C GLU A 195 25.17 1.27 7.59
N ILE A 196 24.64 2.47 7.87
CA ILE A 196 25.35 3.52 8.63
C ILE A 196 25.22 3.34 10.15
N LEU A 197 24.06 2.88 10.64
CA LEU A 197 23.78 2.84 12.08
C LEU A 197 24.43 1.63 12.78
N GLY A 198 24.90 1.87 14.02
CA GLY A 198 25.39 0.85 14.94
C GLY A 198 24.30 -0.13 15.39
N LYS A 199 24.68 -1.24 16.03
CA LYS A 199 23.77 -2.38 16.32
C LYS A 199 22.49 -1.97 17.07
N SER A 200 22.58 -1.17 18.15
CA SER A 200 21.42 -0.75 18.95
C SER A 200 20.52 0.25 18.22
N ALA A 201 21.13 1.30 17.63
CA ALA A 201 20.40 2.33 16.88
C ALA A 201 19.74 1.78 15.61
N ARG A 202 20.35 0.79 14.95
CA ARG A 202 19.79 0.10 13.79
C ARG A 202 18.46 -0.56 14.12
N VAL A 203 18.40 -1.30 15.23
CA VAL A 203 17.16 -1.99 15.62
C VAL A 203 16.05 -0.98 15.86
N LEU A 204 16.33 0.12 16.57
CA LEU A 204 15.36 1.18 16.82
C LEU A 204 14.89 1.87 15.53
N TYR A 205 15.82 2.21 14.65
CA TYR A 205 15.54 2.82 13.34
C TYR A 205 14.66 1.93 12.47
N SER A 206 15.01 0.65 12.33
CA SER A 206 14.32 -0.29 11.44
C SER A 206 12.94 -0.72 11.94
N THR A 207 12.71 -0.74 13.26
CA THR A 207 11.45 -1.26 13.84
C THR A 207 10.46 -0.16 14.22
N LEU A 208 10.94 0.94 14.81
CA LEU A 208 10.07 2.00 15.31
C LEU A 208 10.19 3.27 14.46
N GLY A 209 11.43 3.65 14.08
CA GLY A 209 11.66 4.88 13.33
C GLY A 209 10.83 4.94 12.05
N VAL A 210 11.11 4.03 11.11
CA VAL A 210 10.49 4.03 9.78
C VAL A 210 8.96 3.89 9.84
N CYS A 211 8.44 2.94 10.62
CA CYS A 211 7.01 2.68 10.73
C CYS A 211 6.23 3.82 11.40
N LEU A 212 6.77 4.42 12.47
CA LEU A 212 6.10 5.56 13.13
C LEU A 212 6.13 6.81 12.26
N PHE A 213 7.21 7.06 11.50
CA PHE A 213 7.25 8.20 10.59
C PHE A 213 6.23 8.06 9.44
N PHE A 214 6.03 6.85 8.92
CA PHE A 214 4.96 6.56 7.97
C PHE A 214 3.58 6.87 8.58
N ALA A 215 3.30 6.35 9.77
CA ALA A 215 2.01 6.57 10.44
C ALA A 215 1.76 8.07 10.73
N ILE A 216 2.78 8.82 11.16
CA ILE A 216 2.67 10.27 11.38
C ILE A 216 2.38 10.98 10.05
N GLY A 217 3.06 10.61 8.97
CA GLY A 217 2.79 11.14 7.65
C GLY A 217 1.35 10.91 7.21
N TYR A 218 0.88 9.68 7.38
CA TYR A 218 -0.48 9.30 7.02
C TYR A 218 -1.53 10.01 7.89
N MET A 219 -1.26 10.25 9.18
CA MET A 219 -2.15 11.04 10.06
C MET A 219 -2.20 12.52 9.69
N LEU A 220 -1.12 13.08 9.13
CA LEU A 220 -1.10 14.47 8.67
C LEU A 220 -1.83 14.67 7.33
N LEU A 221 -1.89 13.65 6.48
CA LEU A 221 -2.57 13.70 5.19
C LEU A 221 -4.02 14.23 5.25
N PRO A 222 -4.94 13.67 6.08
CA PRO A 222 -6.31 14.16 6.17
C PRO A 222 -6.40 15.61 6.69
N LEU A 223 -5.45 16.05 7.53
CA LEU A 223 -5.39 17.45 7.96
C LEU A 223 -5.09 18.39 6.79
N PHE A 224 -4.14 18.02 5.92
CA PHE A 224 -3.88 18.78 4.70
C PHE A 224 -5.08 18.75 3.74
N ALA A 225 -5.71 17.58 3.58
CA ALA A 225 -6.88 17.44 2.71
C ALA A 225 -8.12 18.22 3.22
N PHE A 226 -8.27 18.35 4.54
CA PHE A 226 -9.31 19.17 5.16
C PHE A 226 -9.09 20.66 4.88
N CYS A 227 -7.85 21.14 5.03
CA CYS A 227 -7.49 22.53 4.76
C CYS A 227 -7.48 22.87 3.26
N ILE A 228 -7.13 21.91 2.41
CA ILE A 228 -6.93 22.09 0.96
C ILE A 228 -7.85 21.14 0.20
N ARG A 229 -9.01 21.66 -0.20
CA ARG A 229 -10.10 20.90 -0.84
C ARG A 229 -10.02 20.82 -2.37
N ASP A 230 -8.96 21.40 -2.96
CA ASP A 230 -8.65 21.34 -4.39
C ASP A 230 -7.50 20.36 -4.63
N TRP A 231 -7.70 19.39 -5.53
CA TRP A 231 -6.74 18.29 -5.72
C TRP A 231 -5.39 18.75 -6.26
N ARG A 232 -5.34 19.81 -7.08
CA ARG A 232 -4.08 20.34 -7.64
C ARG A 232 -3.26 21.00 -6.55
N MET A 233 -3.92 21.83 -5.73
CA MET A 233 -3.26 22.50 -4.60
C MET A 233 -2.84 21.51 -3.52
N LEU A 234 -3.64 20.47 -3.25
CA LEU A 234 -3.30 19.43 -2.30
C LEU A 234 -2.05 18.64 -2.75
N GLN A 235 -2.02 18.21 -4.02
CA GLN A 235 -0.87 17.52 -4.60
C GLN A 235 0.40 18.40 -4.58
N LEU A 236 0.25 19.71 -4.85
CA LEU A 236 1.36 20.65 -4.78
C LEU A 236 1.87 20.83 -3.33
N ALA A 237 0.97 21.01 -2.37
CA ALA A 237 1.31 21.18 -0.96
C ALA A 237 2.04 19.96 -0.37
N LEU A 238 1.70 18.75 -0.83
CA LEU A 238 2.38 17.52 -0.42
C LEU A 238 3.72 17.29 -1.16
N SER A 239 3.85 17.80 -2.39
CA SER A 239 5.05 17.60 -3.21
C SER A 239 6.15 18.63 -2.92
N VAL A 240 5.80 19.90 -2.69
CA VAL A 240 6.78 21.00 -2.50
C VAL A 240 7.74 20.76 -1.32
N PRO A 241 7.30 20.24 -0.15
CA PRO A 241 8.22 19.89 0.93
C PRO A 241 9.28 18.86 0.52
N GLY A 242 9.08 18.12 -0.57
CA GLY A 242 10.09 17.24 -1.18
C GLY A 242 11.41 17.94 -1.51
N PHE A 243 11.36 19.22 -1.90
CA PHE A 243 12.57 20.00 -2.19
C PHE A 243 13.38 20.35 -0.94
N LEU A 244 12.77 20.31 0.25
CA LEU A 244 13.47 20.53 1.52
C LEU A 244 14.49 19.43 1.83
N TYR A 245 14.48 18.32 1.07
CA TYR A 245 15.45 17.24 1.23
C TYR A 245 16.74 17.46 0.45
N ILE A 246 16.80 18.39 -0.51
CA ILE A 246 18.04 18.67 -1.28
C ILE A 246 19.25 18.94 -0.37
N PRO A 247 19.14 19.76 0.71
CA PRO A 247 20.23 19.98 1.64
C PRO A 247 20.76 18.72 2.33
N LEU A 248 19.94 17.68 2.49
CA LEU A 248 20.36 16.43 3.14
C LEU A 248 21.44 15.68 2.34
N TRP A 249 21.62 15.99 1.05
CA TRP A 249 22.69 15.41 0.24
C TRP A 249 24.07 15.65 0.86
N TRP A 250 24.29 16.82 1.48
CA TRP A 250 25.57 17.16 2.09
C TRP A 250 25.75 16.58 3.50
N PHE A 251 24.65 16.23 4.19
CA PHE A 251 24.70 15.70 5.55
C PHE A 251 24.77 14.18 5.61
N ILE A 252 24.15 13.50 4.65
CA ILE A 252 24.06 12.03 4.64
C ILE A 252 25.28 11.45 3.90
N PRO A 253 26.15 10.67 4.58
CA PRO A 253 27.25 9.98 3.92
C PRO A 253 26.75 8.78 3.11
N GLU A 254 27.59 8.26 2.20
CA GLU A 254 27.33 6.99 1.53
C GLU A 254 27.57 5.82 2.50
N SER A 255 26.98 4.65 2.22
CA SER A 255 27.20 3.46 3.04
C SER A 255 28.68 3.02 3.03
N PRO A 256 29.35 2.92 4.20
CA PRO A 256 30.71 2.35 4.29
C PRO A 256 30.79 0.92 3.77
N ARG A 257 29.74 0.10 3.98
CA ARG A 257 29.71 -1.30 3.55
C ARG A 257 29.70 -1.43 2.03
N TRP A 258 28.81 -0.68 1.37
CA TRP A 258 28.79 -0.57 -0.08
C TRP A 258 30.14 -0.08 -0.64
N LEU A 259 30.76 0.96 -0.04
CA LEU A 259 32.08 1.45 -0.47
C LEU A 259 33.16 0.37 -0.40
N LEU A 260 33.22 -0.38 0.71
CA LEU A 260 34.12 -1.54 0.84
C LEU A 260 33.82 -2.61 -0.22
N SER A 261 32.54 -2.88 -0.50
CA SER A 261 32.14 -3.84 -1.54
C SER A 261 32.51 -3.41 -2.97
N GLN A 262 32.74 -2.11 -3.20
CA GLN A 262 33.25 -1.57 -4.46
C GLN A 262 34.78 -1.40 -4.46
N GLY A 263 35.48 -1.80 -3.39
CA GLY A 263 36.92 -1.61 -3.26
C GLY A 263 37.36 -0.18 -2.94
N ARG A 264 36.42 0.72 -2.62
CA ARG A 264 36.68 2.13 -2.24
C ARG A 264 36.95 2.22 -0.74
N VAL A 265 38.08 1.68 -0.31
CA VAL A 265 38.43 1.51 1.11
C VAL A 265 38.70 2.84 1.79
N GLU A 266 39.46 3.74 1.15
CA GLU A 266 39.85 5.03 1.72
C GLU A 266 38.62 5.89 2.11
N GLU A 267 37.65 6.01 1.20
CA GLU A 267 36.40 6.74 1.47
C GLU A 267 35.58 6.10 2.60
N ALA A 268 35.59 4.77 2.70
CA ALA A 268 34.89 4.08 3.78
C ALA A 268 35.56 4.35 5.14
N GLU A 269 36.90 4.38 5.18
CA GLU A 269 37.66 4.72 6.38
C GLU A 269 37.44 6.16 6.81
N GLU A 270 37.44 7.12 5.88
CA GLU A 270 37.16 8.54 6.18
C GLU A 270 35.79 8.72 6.84
N ILE A 271 34.74 8.06 6.32
CA ILE A 271 33.39 8.13 6.89
C ILE A 271 33.35 7.53 8.29
N LEU A 272 34.04 6.40 8.52
CA LEU A 272 34.08 5.76 9.83
C LEU A 272 34.91 6.54 10.86
N GLN A 273 36.02 7.16 10.44
CA GLN A 273 36.83 8.04 11.28
C GLN A 273 36.05 9.28 11.68
N GLU A 274 35.32 9.89 10.76
CA GLU A 274 34.46 11.03 11.06
C GLU A 274 33.32 10.66 12.03
N ALA A 275 32.72 9.47 11.84
CA ALA A 275 31.73 8.95 12.77
C ALA A 275 32.33 8.68 14.16
N ALA A 276 33.54 8.12 14.25
CA ALA A 276 34.25 7.90 15.50
C ALA A 276 34.58 9.22 16.21
N ARG A 277 35.05 10.23 15.47
CA ARG A 277 35.31 11.59 15.97
C ARG A 277 34.05 12.22 16.56
N LYS A 278 32.91 12.15 15.86
CA LYS A 278 31.62 12.65 16.36
C LYS A 278 31.12 11.92 17.60
N ASN A 279 31.43 10.63 17.72
CA ASN A 279 31.06 9.81 18.89
C ASN A 279 32.09 9.87 20.02
N GLY A 280 33.18 10.62 19.88
CA GLY A 280 34.24 10.73 20.89
C GLY A 280 35.07 9.45 21.08
N ILE A 281 35.13 8.58 20.08
CA ILE A 281 35.86 7.30 20.12
C ILE A 281 37.17 7.45 19.33
N ALA A 282 38.29 7.03 19.91
CA ALA A 282 39.57 6.97 19.20
C ALA A 282 39.55 5.80 18.19
N ALA A 283 39.57 6.11 16.90
CA ALA A 283 39.69 5.12 15.83
C ALA A 283 41.16 5.00 15.36
N PRO A 284 41.65 3.79 15.05
CA PRO A 284 42.97 3.61 14.44
C PRO A 284 43.03 4.25 13.04
N THR A 285 44.23 4.66 12.63
CA THR A 285 44.47 5.35 11.34
C THR A 285 44.14 4.49 10.12
N ARG A 286 44.25 3.16 10.25
CA ARG A 286 43.71 2.17 9.31
C ARG A 286 42.74 1.27 10.07
N ILE A 287 41.55 1.10 9.52
CA ILE A 287 40.48 0.28 10.09
C ILE A 287 40.44 -1.08 9.40
N PHE A 288 40.76 -1.15 8.10
CA PHE A 288 40.70 -2.39 7.32
C PHE A 288 42.08 -2.80 6.77
N GLU A 289 42.44 -4.07 6.92
CA GLU A 289 43.63 -4.63 6.29
C GLU A 289 43.34 -5.11 4.85
N PRO A 290 44.32 -5.03 3.92
CA PRO A 290 44.12 -5.42 2.52
C PRO A 290 43.64 -6.88 2.32
N GLY A 291 44.01 -7.78 3.22
CA GLY A 291 43.61 -9.19 3.18
C GLY A 291 42.10 -9.39 3.42
N GLU A 292 41.51 -8.61 4.34
CA GLU A 292 40.08 -8.71 4.66
C GLU A 292 39.22 -8.23 3.47
N VAL A 293 39.67 -7.23 2.72
CA VAL A 293 38.96 -6.65 1.57
C VAL A 293 38.81 -7.65 0.41
N SER A 294 39.82 -8.51 0.20
CA SER A 294 39.79 -9.58 -0.81
C SER A 294 38.72 -10.65 -0.50
N ASP A 295 38.53 -10.98 0.78
CA ASP A 295 37.52 -11.93 1.23
C ASP A 295 36.09 -11.41 1.09
N TRP A 296 35.88 -10.09 1.22
CA TRP A 296 34.58 -9.47 0.94
C TRP A 296 34.22 -9.51 -0.54
N ALA A 297 35.20 -9.28 -1.42
CA ALA A 297 35.01 -9.35 -2.87
C ALA A 297 34.75 -10.78 -3.36
N SER A 298 35.37 -11.79 -2.75
CA SER A 298 35.18 -13.21 -3.10
C SER A 298 33.79 -13.73 -2.71
N LYS A 299 33.24 -13.32 -1.54
CA LYS A 299 31.87 -13.67 -1.10
C LYS A 299 30.78 -13.19 -2.05
N ARG A 300 31.00 -12.12 -2.83
CA ARG A 300 30.05 -11.60 -3.83
C ARG A 300 29.81 -12.57 -5.00
N LYS A 301 30.75 -13.49 -5.27
CA LYS A 301 30.67 -14.41 -6.41
C LYS A 301 29.76 -15.63 -6.17
N GLN A 302 29.30 -15.88 -4.95
CA GLN A 302 28.30 -16.93 -4.68
C GLN A 302 26.89 -16.38 -4.88
N SER A 303 26.52 -16.14 -6.14
CA SER A 303 25.14 -15.77 -6.47
C SER A 303 24.25 -17.02 -6.44
N HIS A 304 23.39 -17.12 -5.44
CA HIS A 304 22.23 -18.02 -5.49
C HIS A 304 21.14 -17.43 -6.39
N SER A 305 20.38 -18.29 -7.08
CA SER A 305 19.34 -17.88 -8.02
C SER A 305 17.96 -17.99 -7.37
N ILE A 306 16.99 -17.19 -7.80
CA ILE A 306 15.58 -17.30 -7.37
C ILE A 306 15.04 -18.72 -7.62
N LEU A 307 15.57 -19.42 -8.63
CA LEU A 307 15.25 -20.82 -8.93
C LEU A 307 15.57 -21.78 -7.76
N ASP A 308 16.47 -21.41 -6.85
CA ASP A 308 16.79 -22.21 -5.67
C ASP A 308 15.60 -22.30 -4.68
N LEU A 309 14.63 -21.37 -4.76
CA LEU A 309 13.38 -21.45 -4.00
C LEU A 309 12.41 -22.52 -4.52
N LEU A 310 12.65 -23.03 -5.73
CA LEU A 310 11.87 -24.10 -6.34
C LEU A 310 12.59 -25.46 -6.25
N ARG A 311 13.76 -25.50 -5.63
CA ARG A 311 14.65 -26.68 -5.63
C ARG A 311 14.05 -27.89 -4.92
N THR A 312 13.40 -27.68 -3.78
CA THR A 312 12.82 -28.76 -2.97
C THR A 312 11.31 -28.56 -2.83
N LYS A 313 10.54 -29.66 -2.79
CA LYS A 313 9.08 -29.60 -2.60
C LYS A 313 8.69 -28.79 -1.35
N ASN A 314 9.41 -28.95 -0.24
CA ASN A 314 9.14 -28.23 1.01
C ASN A 314 9.28 -26.70 0.84
N ILE A 315 10.42 -26.22 0.32
CA ILE A 315 10.65 -24.78 0.12
C ILE A 315 9.74 -24.18 -0.94
N CYS A 316 9.40 -24.94 -1.99
CA CYS A 316 8.46 -24.52 -3.02
C CYS A 316 7.05 -24.35 -2.43
N THR A 317 6.54 -25.33 -1.69
CA THR A 317 5.22 -25.23 -1.05
C THR A 317 5.18 -24.10 -0.01
N MET A 318 6.23 -23.91 0.80
CA MET A 318 6.34 -22.76 1.70
C MET A 318 6.27 -21.44 0.96
N THR A 319 7.01 -21.32 -0.15
CA THR A 319 7.07 -20.09 -0.95
C THR A 319 5.73 -19.78 -1.58
N ILE A 320 5.00 -20.77 -2.10
CA ILE A 320 3.65 -20.59 -2.62
C ILE A 320 2.68 -20.13 -1.50
N MET A 321 2.73 -20.75 -0.33
CA MET A 321 1.87 -20.37 0.80
C MET A 321 2.16 -18.95 1.28
N PHE A 322 3.43 -18.61 1.52
CA PHE A 322 3.80 -17.25 1.91
C PHE A 322 3.46 -16.25 0.82
N PHE A 323 3.70 -16.56 -0.46
CA PHE A 323 3.33 -15.68 -1.57
C PHE A 323 1.83 -15.35 -1.56
N ALA A 324 0.97 -16.36 -1.39
CA ALA A 324 -0.48 -16.17 -1.29
C ALA A 324 -0.90 -15.35 -0.05
N VAL A 325 -0.26 -15.60 1.10
CA VAL A 325 -0.51 -14.84 2.33
C VAL A 325 -0.09 -13.38 2.15
N TRP A 326 1.13 -13.11 1.69
CA TRP A 326 1.63 -11.76 1.44
C TRP A 326 0.74 -10.98 0.46
N MET A 327 0.29 -11.64 -0.61
CA MET A 327 -0.66 -11.05 -1.55
C MET A 327 -1.97 -10.68 -0.88
N THR A 328 -2.55 -11.60 -0.09
CA THR A 328 -3.85 -11.40 0.58
C THR A 328 -3.80 -10.31 1.64
N VAL A 329 -2.76 -10.31 2.49
CA VAL A 329 -2.61 -9.27 3.52
C VAL A 329 -2.40 -7.90 2.87
N SER A 330 -1.67 -7.83 1.75
CA SER A 330 -1.51 -6.60 0.97
C SER A 330 -2.82 -6.11 0.38
N VAL A 331 -3.61 -7.00 -0.25
CA VAL A 331 -4.96 -6.66 -0.75
C VAL A 331 -5.80 -6.08 0.39
N GLY A 332 -5.89 -6.76 1.52
CA GLY A 332 -6.67 -6.29 2.67
C GLY A 332 -6.20 -4.95 3.22
N TYR A 333 -4.87 -4.76 3.34
CA TYR A 333 -4.30 -3.51 3.84
C TYR A 333 -4.64 -2.33 2.92
N PHE A 334 -4.29 -2.42 1.64
CA PHE A 334 -4.49 -1.31 0.71
C PHE A 334 -5.97 -1.09 0.38
N ALA A 335 -6.77 -2.16 0.29
CA ALA A 335 -8.20 -2.01 0.01
C ALA A 335 -8.92 -1.30 1.16
N LEU A 336 -8.64 -1.64 2.42
CA LEU A 336 -9.22 -0.92 3.57
C LEU A 336 -8.72 0.53 3.65
N SER A 337 -7.42 0.78 3.45
CA SER A 337 -6.88 2.15 3.45
C SER A 337 -7.55 3.01 2.37
N LEU A 338 -7.69 2.48 1.15
CA LEU A 338 -8.33 3.18 0.04
C LEU A 338 -9.86 3.30 0.17
N ASN A 339 -10.51 2.41 0.93
CA ASN A 339 -11.96 2.41 1.15
C ASN A 339 -12.42 3.46 2.17
N THR A 340 -11.48 4.07 2.89
CA THR A 340 -11.78 4.96 4.00
C THR A 340 -12.77 6.12 3.70
N PRO A 341 -12.81 6.74 2.50
CA PRO A 341 -13.82 7.75 2.15
C PRO A 341 -15.22 7.19 1.92
N ASN A 342 -15.32 5.91 1.54
CA ASN A 342 -16.60 5.24 1.30
C ASN A 342 -17.29 4.80 2.61
N LEU A 343 -16.61 4.93 3.74
CA LEU A 343 -17.19 4.74 5.06
C LEU A 343 -18.21 5.84 5.37
N HIS A 344 -19.21 5.48 6.18
CA HIS A 344 -20.16 6.47 6.67
C HIS A 344 -19.46 7.51 7.56
N GLY A 345 -19.95 8.75 7.51
CA GLY A 345 -19.44 9.86 8.31
C GLY A 345 -18.50 10.78 7.52
N ASP A 346 -17.65 11.50 8.24
CA ASP A 346 -16.72 12.44 7.64
C ASP A 346 -15.48 11.72 7.07
N PRO A 347 -15.14 11.89 5.78
CA PRO A 347 -14.05 11.16 5.14
C PRO A 347 -12.67 11.54 5.70
N TYR A 348 -12.49 12.77 6.20
CA TYR A 348 -11.24 13.22 6.80
C TYR A 348 -11.02 12.56 8.16
N LEU A 349 -12.04 12.50 9.02
CA LEU A 349 -11.99 11.80 10.30
C LEU A 349 -11.79 10.31 10.12
N ASN A 350 -12.51 9.69 9.18
CA ASN A 350 -12.34 8.27 8.86
C ASN A 350 -10.88 7.98 8.45
N CYS A 351 -10.30 8.81 7.59
CA CYS A 351 -8.89 8.69 7.17
C CYS A 351 -7.92 8.87 8.34
N PHE A 352 -8.18 9.86 9.20
CA PHE A 352 -7.39 10.07 10.40
C PHE A 352 -7.43 8.88 11.35
N PHE A 353 -8.61 8.31 11.63
CA PHE A 353 -8.73 7.11 12.47
C PHE A 353 -8.05 5.90 11.84
N SER A 354 -8.22 5.72 10.52
CA SER A 354 -7.54 4.68 9.75
C SER A 354 -6.01 4.81 9.91
N ALA A 355 -5.44 5.99 9.73
CA ALA A 355 -4.02 6.24 9.94
C ALA A 355 -3.59 6.08 11.41
N ALA A 356 -4.40 6.53 12.36
CA ALA A 356 -4.12 6.42 13.79
C ALA A 356 -4.07 4.96 14.27
N THR A 357 -4.84 4.05 13.65
CA THR A 357 -4.82 2.61 13.98
C THR A 357 -3.49 1.92 13.64
N GLU A 358 -2.67 2.50 12.77
CA GLU A 358 -1.35 1.96 12.42
C GLU A 358 -0.41 1.90 13.62
N VAL A 359 -0.39 2.97 14.43
CA VAL A 359 0.50 3.10 15.59
C VAL A 359 0.29 1.99 16.62
N PRO A 360 -0.93 1.77 17.17
CA PRO A 360 -1.17 0.68 18.10
C PRO A 360 -0.98 -0.68 17.43
N ALA A 361 -1.30 -0.84 16.14
CA ALA A 361 -1.07 -2.10 15.42
C ALA A 361 0.43 -2.48 15.39
N TYR A 362 1.31 -1.53 15.12
CA TYR A 362 2.76 -1.75 15.16
C TYR A 362 3.28 -2.06 16.57
N VAL A 363 2.79 -1.36 17.58
CA VAL A 363 3.17 -1.62 18.99
C VAL A 363 2.74 -3.02 19.42
N VAL A 364 1.51 -3.42 19.11
CA VAL A 364 0.99 -4.76 19.43
C VAL A 364 1.73 -5.83 18.63
N ALA A 365 1.98 -5.62 17.34
CA ALA A 365 2.78 -6.54 16.52
C ALA A 365 4.19 -6.74 17.11
N TRP A 366 4.84 -5.66 17.56
CA TRP A 366 6.14 -5.74 18.24
C TRP A 366 6.07 -6.54 19.55
N LEU A 367 5.05 -6.31 20.39
CA LEU A 367 4.85 -7.08 21.63
C LEU A 367 4.58 -8.56 21.36
N LEU A 368 3.73 -8.87 20.37
CA LEU A 368 3.44 -10.23 19.92
C LEU A 368 4.70 -10.94 19.45
N LEU A 369 5.50 -10.29 18.59
CA LEU A 369 6.77 -10.83 18.11
C LEU A 369 7.76 -11.10 19.24
N ARG A 370 7.75 -10.29 20.30
CA ARG A 370 8.68 -10.42 21.43
C ARG A 370 8.31 -11.60 22.33
N TRP A 371 7.03 -11.78 22.65
CA TRP A 371 6.60 -12.65 23.75
C TRP A 371 5.84 -13.90 23.31
N PHE A 372 5.24 -13.91 22.13
CA PHE A 372 4.36 -14.99 21.68
C PHE A 372 4.91 -15.75 20.45
N PRO A 373 4.43 -16.99 20.22
CA PRO A 373 4.78 -17.76 19.03
C PRO A 373 4.27 -17.09 17.75
N ARG A 374 5.06 -17.09 16.67
CA ARG A 374 4.84 -16.27 15.46
C ARG A 374 3.66 -16.79 14.66
N ARG A 375 3.55 -18.12 14.56
CA ARG A 375 2.46 -18.82 13.89
C ARG A 375 1.10 -18.44 14.47
N TYR A 376 0.95 -18.51 15.79
CA TYR A 376 -0.33 -18.21 16.43
C TYR A 376 -0.60 -16.71 16.46
N SER A 377 0.43 -15.88 16.67
CA SER A 377 0.28 -14.42 16.64
C SER A 377 -0.24 -13.95 15.29
N MET A 378 0.37 -14.40 14.19
CA MET A 378 -0.04 -14.03 12.84
C MET A 378 -1.41 -14.59 12.46
N SER A 379 -1.69 -15.84 12.82
CA SER A 379 -3.00 -16.44 12.57
C SER A 379 -4.10 -15.70 13.33
N ALA A 380 -3.88 -15.39 14.62
CA ALA A 380 -4.85 -14.68 15.46
C ALA A 380 -5.15 -13.26 14.94
N THR A 381 -4.14 -12.50 14.49
CA THR A 381 -4.38 -11.16 13.92
C THR A 381 -5.12 -11.22 12.58
N LEU A 382 -4.86 -12.23 11.74
CA LEU A 382 -5.60 -12.45 10.50
C LEU A 382 -7.05 -12.88 10.75
N PHE A 383 -7.28 -13.77 11.71
CA PHE A 383 -8.64 -14.14 12.12
C PHE A 383 -9.39 -12.95 12.70
N LEU A 384 -8.75 -12.15 13.57
CA LEU A 384 -9.34 -10.93 14.10
C LEU A 384 -9.74 -9.98 12.96
N GLY A 385 -8.83 -9.73 12.02
CA GLY A 385 -9.10 -8.91 10.84
C GLY A 385 -10.27 -9.42 10.03
N GLY A 386 -10.18 -10.66 9.53
CA GLY A 386 -11.16 -11.21 8.60
C GLY A 386 -12.55 -11.43 9.22
N VAL A 387 -12.63 -11.90 10.45
CA VAL A 387 -13.91 -12.14 11.15
C VAL A 387 -14.66 -10.82 11.39
N LEU A 388 -13.94 -9.76 11.79
CA LEU A 388 -14.57 -8.45 12.00
C LEU A 388 -15.07 -7.83 10.69
N LEU A 389 -14.34 -8.00 9.59
CA LEU A 389 -14.82 -7.57 8.26
C LEU A 389 -16.09 -8.33 7.84
N PHE A 390 -16.22 -9.62 8.16
CA PHE A 390 -17.46 -10.36 7.92
C PHE A 390 -18.63 -9.83 8.74
N PHE A 391 -18.40 -9.45 10.00
CA PHE A 391 -19.45 -8.92 10.87
C PHE A 391 -20.05 -7.61 10.38
N ILE A 392 -19.34 -6.83 9.54
CA ILE A 392 -19.86 -5.58 8.95
C ILE A 392 -21.18 -5.81 8.21
N HIS A 393 -21.33 -6.93 7.49
CA HIS A 393 -22.57 -7.24 6.76
C HIS A 393 -23.77 -7.47 7.68
N LEU A 394 -23.53 -7.89 8.93
CA LEU A 394 -24.59 -8.13 9.92
C LEU A 394 -25.03 -6.85 10.64
N VAL A 395 -24.31 -5.74 10.45
CA VAL A 395 -24.62 -4.47 11.10
C VAL A 395 -25.76 -3.77 10.33
N PRO A 396 -26.86 -3.39 10.99
CA PRO A 396 -27.93 -2.65 10.34
C PRO A 396 -27.47 -1.25 9.90
N PRO A 397 -28.02 -0.69 8.81
CA PRO A 397 -27.58 0.60 8.26
C PRO A 397 -27.64 1.78 9.23
N SER A 398 -28.50 1.70 10.26
CA SER A 398 -28.64 2.73 11.29
C SER A 398 -27.44 2.84 12.25
N LEU A 399 -26.61 1.79 12.35
CA LEU A 399 -25.47 1.74 13.28
C LEU A 399 -24.14 2.00 12.56
N THR A 400 -24.05 3.14 11.88
CA THR A 400 -22.87 3.54 11.09
C THR A 400 -21.56 3.55 11.89
N VAL A 401 -21.61 4.03 13.14
CA VAL A 401 -20.45 4.05 14.06
C VAL A 401 -19.91 2.65 14.32
N VAL A 402 -20.79 1.64 14.44
CA VAL A 402 -20.38 0.25 14.69
C VAL A 402 -19.68 -0.33 13.46
N SER A 403 -20.22 -0.06 12.26
CA SER A 403 -19.58 -0.47 10.99
C SER A 403 -18.17 0.13 10.86
N THR A 404 -18.03 1.43 11.10
CA THR A 404 -16.73 2.11 11.05
C THR A 404 -15.78 1.55 12.12
N ALA A 405 -16.25 1.32 13.34
CA ALA A 405 -15.42 0.74 14.40
C ALA A 405 -14.94 -0.69 14.06
N LEU A 406 -15.81 -1.54 13.51
CA LEU A 406 -15.45 -2.88 13.06
C LEU A 406 -14.39 -2.85 11.94
N GLU A 407 -14.53 -1.92 10.98
CA GLU A 407 -13.53 -1.73 9.93
C GLU A 407 -12.17 -1.30 10.51
N MET A 408 -12.15 -0.34 11.44
CA MET A 408 -10.91 0.13 12.07
C MET A 408 -10.20 -0.97 12.86
N VAL A 409 -10.95 -1.79 13.61
CA VAL A 409 -10.37 -2.93 14.34
C VAL A 409 -9.95 -4.05 13.38
N GLY A 410 -10.70 -4.26 12.29
CA GLY A 410 -10.34 -5.17 11.21
C GLY A 410 -9.02 -4.78 10.54
N LYS A 411 -8.88 -3.49 10.20
CA LYS A 411 -7.66 -2.89 9.66
C LYS A 411 -6.50 -3.06 10.62
N PHE A 412 -6.68 -2.76 11.90
CA PHE A 412 -5.66 -2.98 12.95
C PHE A 412 -5.12 -4.43 12.92
N GLY A 413 -6.00 -5.43 12.81
CA GLY A 413 -5.61 -6.84 12.71
C GLY A 413 -4.77 -7.13 11.47
N ILE A 414 -5.19 -6.62 10.31
CA ILE A 414 -4.47 -6.80 9.04
C ILE A 414 -3.12 -6.07 9.05
N THR A 415 -3.05 -4.83 9.55
CA THR A 415 -1.81 -4.07 9.69
C THR A 415 -0.82 -4.80 10.61
N ALA A 416 -1.27 -5.30 11.76
CA ALA A 416 -0.43 -6.09 12.66
C ALA A 416 0.08 -7.37 11.97
N ALA A 417 -0.78 -8.07 11.22
CA ALA A 417 -0.37 -9.23 10.43
C ALA A 417 0.66 -8.87 9.34
N PHE A 418 0.50 -7.71 8.68
CA PHE A 418 1.43 -7.21 7.68
C PHE A 418 2.81 -6.91 8.27
N SER A 419 2.90 -6.43 9.52
CA SER A 419 4.20 -6.28 10.20
C SER A 419 4.82 -7.62 10.59
N ILE A 420 4.03 -8.55 11.12
CA ILE A 420 4.52 -9.87 11.59
C ILE A 420 5.04 -10.71 10.41
N VAL A 421 4.41 -10.63 9.23
CA VAL A 421 4.79 -11.48 8.09
C VAL A 421 6.22 -11.22 7.60
N TYR A 422 6.71 -9.97 7.62
CA TYR A 422 8.09 -9.65 7.25
C TYR A 422 9.10 -10.41 8.12
N VAL A 423 8.88 -10.41 9.43
CA VAL A 423 9.76 -11.08 10.40
C VAL A 423 9.60 -12.59 10.29
N TYR A 424 8.37 -13.09 10.21
CA TYR A 424 8.12 -14.52 10.18
C TYR A 424 8.69 -15.18 8.91
N THR A 425 8.52 -14.56 7.74
CA THR A 425 9.16 -15.03 6.50
C THR A 425 10.69 -15.00 6.62
N ALA A 426 11.28 -13.98 7.23
CA ALA A 426 12.73 -13.94 7.43
C ALA A 426 13.24 -15.04 8.38
N GLU A 427 12.49 -15.40 9.42
CA GLU A 427 12.91 -16.40 10.41
C GLU A 427 12.78 -17.85 9.90
N VAL A 428 11.78 -18.14 9.05
CA VAL A 428 11.51 -19.51 8.54
C VAL A 428 12.50 -19.93 7.46
N TYR A 429 12.99 -18.99 6.65
CA TYR A 429 13.88 -19.30 5.53
C TYR A 429 15.36 -19.30 5.93
N PRO A 430 16.15 -20.24 5.37
CA PRO A 430 17.56 -20.33 5.68
C PRO A 430 18.34 -19.14 5.16
N THR A 431 19.42 -18.78 5.87
CA THR A 431 20.23 -17.58 5.58
C THR A 431 20.65 -17.48 4.12
N VAL A 432 21.00 -18.61 3.47
CA VAL A 432 21.40 -18.68 2.07
C VAL A 432 20.34 -18.23 1.05
N VAL A 433 19.05 -18.40 1.35
CA VAL A 433 17.93 -18.09 0.43
C VAL A 433 16.93 -17.09 1.02
N ARG A 434 17.13 -16.65 2.27
CA ARG A 434 16.23 -15.77 3.02
C ARG A 434 15.87 -14.49 2.28
N ASN A 435 16.89 -13.78 1.80
CA ASN A 435 16.67 -12.51 1.10
C ASN A 435 15.88 -12.71 -0.20
N MET A 436 16.13 -13.80 -0.92
CA MET A 436 15.38 -14.15 -2.12
C MET A 436 13.92 -14.48 -1.77
N ALA A 437 13.68 -15.29 -0.73
CA ALA A 437 12.35 -15.66 -0.30
C ALA A 437 11.52 -14.45 0.13
N VAL A 438 12.07 -13.58 0.98
CA VAL A 438 11.41 -12.33 1.39
C VAL A 438 11.16 -11.43 0.17
N GLY A 439 12.12 -11.34 -0.76
CA GLY A 439 11.95 -10.60 -2.02
C GLY A 439 10.81 -11.14 -2.88
N THR A 440 10.76 -12.46 -3.12
CA THR A 440 9.70 -13.11 -3.90
C THR A 440 8.32 -12.96 -3.24
N CYS A 441 8.23 -13.11 -1.92
CA CYS A 441 6.97 -12.93 -1.21
C CYS A 441 6.51 -11.45 -1.21
N SER A 442 7.46 -10.51 -1.09
CA SER A 442 7.22 -9.07 -1.24
C SER A 442 6.67 -8.72 -2.63
N MET A 443 7.15 -9.36 -3.70
CA MET A 443 6.56 -9.22 -5.05
C MET A 443 5.09 -9.66 -5.07
N GLY A 444 4.73 -10.74 -4.37
CA GLY A 444 3.34 -11.16 -4.19
C GLY A 444 2.48 -10.09 -3.52
N SER A 445 3.00 -9.42 -2.50
CA SER A 445 2.34 -8.25 -1.89
C SER A 445 2.16 -7.09 -2.86
N ARG A 446 3.13 -6.80 -3.74
CA ARG A 446 2.98 -5.76 -4.78
C ARG A 446 1.90 -6.10 -5.81
N LEU A 447 1.77 -7.37 -6.20
CA LEU A 447 0.63 -7.80 -7.01
C LEU A 447 -0.69 -7.62 -6.27
N GLY A 448 -0.72 -7.92 -4.97
CA GLY A 448 -1.87 -7.62 -4.12
C GLY A 448 -2.26 -6.14 -4.11
N SER A 449 -1.29 -5.22 -4.00
CA SER A 449 -1.58 -3.78 -4.03
C SER A 449 -2.14 -3.31 -5.37
N ILE A 450 -1.69 -3.90 -6.50
CA ILE A 450 -2.21 -3.59 -7.84
C ILE A 450 -3.68 -4.01 -7.98
N ILE A 451 -4.08 -5.13 -7.35
CA ILE A 451 -5.44 -5.66 -7.45
C ILE A 451 -6.38 -5.01 -6.42
N SER A 452 -5.85 -4.50 -5.30
CA SER A 452 -6.63 -3.91 -4.20
C SER A 452 -7.70 -2.88 -4.60
N PRO A 453 -7.49 -1.95 -5.56
CA PRO A 453 -8.51 -0.95 -5.90
C PRO A 453 -9.75 -1.59 -6.54
N TYR A 454 -9.58 -2.74 -7.22
CA TYR A 454 -10.70 -3.47 -7.80
C TYR A 454 -11.58 -4.17 -6.75
N PHE A 455 -11.03 -4.52 -5.58
CA PHE A 455 -11.85 -5.04 -4.48
C PHE A 455 -12.85 -3.99 -4.00
N ILE A 456 -12.43 -2.73 -3.91
CA ILE A 456 -13.29 -1.61 -3.50
C ILE A 456 -14.29 -1.29 -4.60
N TYR A 457 -13.85 -1.34 -5.86
CA TYR A 457 -14.71 -1.12 -7.01
C TYR A 457 -15.90 -2.11 -7.07
N LEU A 458 -15.75 -3.33 -6.54
CA LEU A 458 -16.89 -4.26 -6.41
C LEU A 458 -18.02 -3.71 -5.52
N GLY A 459 -17.71 -2.74 -4.66
CA GLY A 459 -18.65 -1.99 -3.83
C GLY A 459 -19.71 -1.20 -4.62
N THR A 460 -19.46 -0.92 -5.92
CA THR A 460 -20.44 -0.26 -6.79
C THR A 460 -21.61 -1.18 -7.16
N TYR A 461 -21.38 -2.51 -7.15
CA TYR A 461 -22.41 -3.51 -7.40
C TYR A 461 -23.12 -3.90 -6.10
N ASP A 462 -22.35 -4.15 -5.04
CA ASP A 462 -22.86 -4.46 -3.71
C ASP A 462 -21.88 -3.93 -2.65
N LYS A 463 -22.40 -3.09 -1.76
CA LYS A 463 -21.64 -2.42 -0.69
C LYS A 463 -20.89 -3.38 0.23
N TYR A 464 -21.40 -4.60 0.45
CA TYR A 464 -20.82 -5.57 1.38
C TYR A 464 -19.84 -6.54 0.73
N LEU A 465 -19.90 -6.68 -0.60
CA LEU A 465 -19.07 -7.62 -1.36
C LEU A 465 -17.55 -7.43 -1.16
N PRO A 466 -17.00 -6.21 -1.11
CA PRO A 466 -15.58 -6.00 -0.80
C PRO A 466 -15.18 -6.63 0.54
N TYR A 467 -15.96 -6.40 1.60
CA TYR A 467 -15.66 -6.90 2.95
C TYR A 467 -15.76 -8.42 3.04
N ILE A 468 -16.75 -9.03 2.38
CA ILE A 468 -16.91 -10.49 2.33
C ILE A 468 -15.72 -11.15 1.65
N LEU A 469 -15.29 -10.61 0.50
CA LEU A 469 -14.14 -11.16 -0.24
C LEU A 469 -12.84 -10.96 0.53
N MET A 470 -12.58 -9.76 1.07
CA MET A 470 -11.38 -9.51 1.88
C MET A 470 -11.36 -10.36 3.15
N GLY A 471 -12.50 -10.46 3.85
CA GLY A 471 -12.67 -11.28 5.04
C GLY A 471 -12.42 -12.76 4.78
N SER A 472 -12.99 -13.30 3.69
CA SER A 472 -12.81 -14.72 3.34
C SER A 472 -11.34 -15.06 3.04
N LEU A 473 -10.66 -14.21 2.25
CA LEU A 473 -9.26 -14.42 1.90
C LEU A 473 -8.34 -14.30 3.12
N THR A 474 -8.58 -13.31 4.00
CA THR A 474 -7.78 -13.13 5.22
C THR A 474 -7.96 -14.27 6.22
N ILE A 475 -9.18 -14.79 6.39
CA ILE A 475 -9.43 -16.01 7.18
C ILE A 475 -8.71 -17.22 6.57
N LEU A 476 -8.80 -17.41 5.25
CA LEU A 476 -8.10 -18.50 4.56
C LEU A 476 -6.58 -18.40 4.77
N SER A 477 -6.03 -17.20 4.68
CA SER A 477 -4.61 -16.93 4.97
C SER A 477 -4.26 -17.26 6.43
N GLY A 478 -5.14 -16.93 7.37
CA GLY A 478 -5.00 -17.29 8.79
C GLY A 478 -4.93 -18.81 9.00
N VAL A 479 -5.71 -19.59 8.25
CA VAL A 479 -5.66 -21.07 8.24
C VAL A 479 -4.36 -21.57 7.60
N LEU A 480 -3.95 -21.00 6.46
CA LEU A 480 -2.71 -21.39 5.78
C LEU A 480 -1.48 -21.19 6.67
N ILE A 481 -1.43 -20.09 7.43
CA ILE A 481 -0.36 -19.83 8.41
C ILE A 481 -0.28 -20.92 9.48
N LEU A 482 -1.39 -21.56 9.87
CA LEU A 482 -1.36 -22.68 10.82
C LEU A 482 -0.72 -23.95 10.22
N LEU A 483 -0.50 -24.03 8.91
CA LEU A 483 0.24 -25.15 8.31
C LEU A 483 1.77 -24.92 8.38
N ILE A 484 2.18 -23.65 8.48
CA ILE A 484 3.58 -23.23 8.55
C ILE A 484 4.17 -23.59 9.93
N PRO A 485 5.45 -24.02 9.99
CA PRO A 485 6.13 -24.40 11.21
C PRO A 485 6.52 -23.17 12.03
N GLU A 486 6.75 -23.39 13.32
CA GLU A 486 6.99 -22.32 14.28
C GLU A 486 8.48 -21.91 14.30
N SER A 487 8.72 -20.60 14.26
CA SER A 487 10.06 -20.01 14.34
C SER A 487 10.42 -19.50 15.74
N PHE A 488 9.46 -19.40 16.66
CA PHE A 488 9.67 -18.84 17.99
C PHE A 488 10.69 -19.64 18.81
N ARG A 489 11.79 -18.97 19.18
CA ARG A 489 12.92 -19.53 19.96
C ARG A 489 13.58 -20.76 19.32
N VAL A 490 13.40 -20.95 18.02
CA VAL A 490 14.13 -21.96 17.24
C VAL A 490 15.34 -21.28 16.59
N PRO A 491 16.53 -21.91 16.58
CA PRO A 491 17.66 -21.39 15.82
C PRO A 491 17.28 -21.23 14.35
N MET A 492 17.70 -20.12 13.74
CA MET A 492 17.47 -19.88 12.33
C MET A 492 18.22 -20.92 11.49
N PRO A 493 17.58 -21.53 10.49
CA PRO A 493 18.27 -22.49 9.64
C PRO A 493 19.37 -21.79 8.83
N GLU A 494 20.53 -22.44 8.70
CA GLU A 494 21.63 -21.91 7.89
C GLU A 494 21.59 -22.53 6.49
N THR A 495 21.25 -23.81 6.40
CA THR A 495 21.19 -24.56 5.14
C THR A 495 19.76 -24.94 4.73
N ILE A 496 19.57 -25.31 3.45
CA ILE A 496 18.24 -25.73 2.93
C ILE A 496 17.78 -27.03 3.60
N ASP A 497 18.69 -27.91 3.97
CA ASP A 497 18.39 -29.21 4.57
C ASP A 497 17.94 -29.09 6.04
N GLU A 498 18.34 -28.02 6.73
CA GLU A 498 17.90 -27.68 8.09
C GLU A 498 16.50 -27.03 8.14
N MET A 499 15.87 -26.78 6.98
CA MET A 499 14.58 -26.12 6.92
C MET A 499 13.47 -27.00 7.52
N GLN A 500 12.69 -26.41 8.42
CA GLN A 500 11.54 -27.09 9.04
C GLN A 500 10.51 -27.54 7.99
N ILE A 501 9.95 -28.74 8.18
CA ILE A 501 8.97 -29.34 7.26
C ILE A 501 7.56 -28.85 7.61
N ILE A 502 6.75 -28.58 6.58
CA ILE A 502 5.32 -28.24 6.72
C ILE A 502 4.58 -29.34 7.50
N LYS A 503 3.77 -28.96 8.49
CA LYS A 503 2.92 -29.90 9.22
C LYS A 503 1.84 -30.44 8.27
N GLY A 504 1.91 -31.74 7.96
CA GLY A 504 0.96 -32.44 7.08
C GLY A 504 1.62 -33.11 5.87
N LEU A 505 2.77 -32.59 5.42
CA LEU A 505 3.61 -33.21 4.39
C LEU A 505 4.71 -34.04 5.07
N LYS A 506 4.34 -35.11 5.79
CA LYS A 506 5.35 -36.11 6.18
C LYS A 506 5.84 -36.79 4.89
N PRO A 507 7.13 -36.71 4.53
CA PRO A 507 7.67 -37.62 3.54
C PRO A 507 7.54 -39.03 4.12
N LYS A 508 7.09 -40.00 3.32
CA LYS A 508 7.36 -41.41 3.62
C LYS A 508 8.89 -41.56 3.68
N MET A 509 9.48 -41.56 4.87
CA MET A 509 10.84 -42.04 5.04
C MET A 509 10.83 -43.52 4.70
N SER A 510 11.42 -43.86 3.56
CA SER A 510 11.87 -45.23 3.30
C SER A 510 12.98 -45.51 4.30
N SER A 511 12.73 -46.45 5.19
CA SER A 511 13.69 -47.01 6.13
C SER A 511 14.81 -47.72 5.37
N TYR A 512 15.93 -47.05 5.10
CA TYR A 512 17.18 -47.73 4.76
C TYR A 512 18.38 -47.00 5.38
N ASN A 513 19.07 -47.77 6.23
CA ASN A 513 20.47 -47.70 6.63
C ASN A 513 20.91 -46.62 7.64
N LEU A 514 20.83 -46.99 8.92
CA LEU A 514 21.89 -46.70 9.89
C LEU A 514 22.33 -48.05 10.49
N GLN A 515 23.32 -48.69 9.87
CA GLN A 515 24.25 -49.55 10.60
C GLN A 515 25.46 -48.69 10.94
N SER A 516 25.68 -48.49 12.24
CA SER A 516 26.87 -47.87 12.80
C SER A 516 28.12 -48.72 12.53
N PRO A 517 29.28 -48.13 12.23
CA PRO A 517 30.55 -48.74 12.56
C PRO A 517 30.81 -48.51 14.05
N ALA A 518 30.79 -49.57 14.84
CA ALA A 518 31.32 -49.56 16.19
C ALA A 518 32.86 -49.47 16.13
N GLU A 519 33.38 -48.49 16.84
CA GLU A 519 34.62 -48.48 17.64
C GLU A 519 35.65 -49.57 17.34
N ALA A 520 36.79 -49.14 16.78
CA ALA A 520 38.07 -49.80 16.95
C ALA A 520 39.03 -48.80 17.62
N GLU A 521 39.60 -49.27 18.73
CA GLU A 521 40.62 -48.69 19.64
C GLU A 521 40.16 -47.75 20.77
#